data_AF-A0A845LR69-F1
#
_entry.id   AF-A0A845LR69-F1
#
_cell.length_a   1.000
_cell.length_b   1.000
_cell.length_c   1.000
_cell.angle_alpha   90.00
_cell.angle_beta   90.00
_cell.angle_gamma   90.00
#
_symmetry.space_group_name_H-M   'P 1'
#
loop_
_entity.id
_entity.type
_entity.pdbx_description
1 polymer ?
#
loop_
_entity_poly.entity_id
_entity_poly.type
_entity_poly.pdbx_seq_one_letter_code
_entity_poly.pdbx_strand_id
1 'polypeptide(L)' 'MYKIPMNNPFEADLFASMLEAEGIPYTVVDHSSLVFDGLFQMTMGWGHVEVPEEFRDAAEVLRKNFDDYVKNRAESGV' A
#
# COMPACT_ATOMS: atom_id res chain seq x y z
N MET A 1 0.74 13.01 9.18
CA MET A 1 0.28 11.70 8.65
C MET A 1 1.32 11.27 7.64
N TYR A 2 1.95 10.13 7.87
CA TYR A 2 2.95 9.54 6.98
C TYR A 2 2.24 8.76 5.87
N LYS A 3 2.68 8.90 4.61
CA LYS A 3 2.00 8.35 3.44
C LYS A 3 2.87 7.30 2.76
N ILE A 4 2.28 6.16 2.44
CA ILE A 4 2.95 5.03 1.82
C ILE A 4 2.24 4.75 0.49
N PRO A 5 2.89 5.00 -0.66
CA PRO A 5 2.26 4.82 -1.97
C PRO A 5 2.01 3.34 -2.26
N MET A 6 0.88 3.06 -2.92
CA MET A 6 0.45 1.72 -3.32
C MET A 6 0.23 1.66 -4.83
N ASN A 7 0.69 0.57 -5.45
CA ASN A 7 0.61 0.43 -6.90
C ASN A 7 -0.76 -0.05 -7.38
N ASN A 8 -1.46 -0.84 -6.55
CA ASN A 8 -2.74 -1.44 -6.89
C ASN A 8 -3.59 -1.70 -5.62
N PRO A 9 -4.91 -1.95 -5.76
CA PRO A 9 -5.79 -2.14 -4.60
C PRO A 9 -5.44 -3.37 -3.77
N PHE A 10 -4.92 -4.43 -4.40
CA PHE A 10 -4.58 -5.67 -3.71
C PHE A 10 -3.37 -5.48 -2.78
N GLU A 11 -2.34 -4.76 -3.23
CA GLU A 11 -1.19 -4.39 -2.41
C GLU A 11 -1.62 -3.55 -1.20
N ALA A 12 -2.53 -2.59 -1.41
CA ALA A 12 -3.02 -1.74 -0.33
C ALA A 12 -3.84 -2.51 0.70
N ASP A 13 -4.71 -3.42 0.27
CA ASP A 13 -5.53 -4.26 1.15
C ASP A 13 -4.69 -5.24 1.98
N LEU A 14 -3.69 -5.86 1.34
CA LEU A 14 -2.75 -6.74 2.02
C LEU A 14 -1.91 -5.96 3.05
N PHE A 15 -1.40 -4.79 2.67
CA PHE A 15 -0.61 -3.94 3.58
C PHE A 15 -1.46 -3.39 4.74
N ALA A 16 -2.71 -3.01 4.47
CA ALA A 16 -3.68 -2.61 5.51
C ALA A 16 -3.93 -3.74 6.51
N SER A 17 -4.10 -4.97 6.05
CA SER A 17 -4.27 -6.15 6.92
C SER A 17 -3.05 -6.38 7.82
N MET A 18 -1.83 -6.10 7.33
CA MET A 18 -0.61 -6.19 8.15
C MET A 18 -0.56 -5.10 9.22
N LEU A 19 -0.97 -3.87 8.90
CA LEU A 19 -1.07 -2.76 9.86
C LEU A 19 -2.12 -3.06 10.92
N GLU A 20 -3.27 -3.61 10.54
CA GLU A 20 -4.34 -4.02 11.45
C GLU A 20 -3.86 -5.10 12.43
N ALA A 21 -3.12 -6.10 11.93
CA ALA A 21 -2.56 -7.18 12.75
C ALA A 21 -1.57 -6.66 13.82
N GLU A 22 -0.81 -5.61 13.50
CA GLU A 22 0.12 -4.93 14.41
C GLU A 22 -0.57 -3.86 15.29
N GLY A 23 -1.88 -3.64 15.11
CA GLY A 23 -2.65 -2.64 15.86
C GLY A 23 -2.31 -1.19 15.50
N ILE A 24 -1.76 -0.96 14.31
CA ILE A 24 -1.37 0.38 13.83
C ILE A 24 -2.59 1.05 13.19
N PRO A 25 -3.02 2.24 13.63
CA PRO A 25 -4.09 2.98 12.97
C PRO A 25 -3.69 3.36 11.55
N TYR A 26 -4.59 3.15 10.58
CA TYR A 26 -4.33 3.45 9.18
C TYR A 26 -5.55 4.04 8.47
N THR A 27 -5.31 4.64 7.31
CA THR A 27 -6.35 5.14 6.40
C THR A 27 -5.93 4.83 4.97
N VAL A 28 -6.77 4.11 4.23
CA VAL A 28 -6.54 3.84 2.81
C VAL A 28 -7.16 4.96 1.99
N VAL A 29 -6.38 5.55 1.08
CA VAL A 29 -6.82 6.62 0.19
C VAL A 29 -6.59 6.16 -1.25
N ASP A 30 -7.67 5.95 -1.99
CA ASP A 30 -7.60 5.69 -3.43
C ASP A 30 -7.70 6.99 -4.23
N HIS A 31 -6.89 7.13 -5.27
CA HIS A 31 -7.00 8.25 -6.21
C HIS A 31 -8.00 7.95 -7.35
N SER A 32 -8.66 6.79 -7.30
CA SER A 32 -9.56 6.29 -8.35
C SER A 32 -10.99 6.83 -8.28
N SER A 33 -11.34 7.53 -7.19
CA SER A 33 -12.68 8.09 -6.94
C SER A 33 -13.17 9.11 -7.97
N LEU A 34 -12.37 9.46 -8.98
CA LEU A 34 -12.76 10.22 -10.16
C LEU A 34 -12.58 9.35 -11.41
N VAL A 35 -13.61 8.56 -11.70
CA VAL A 35 -13.68 7.74 -12.90
C VAL A 35 -13.57 8.64 -14.14
N PHE A 36 -12.51 8.49 -14.92
CA PHE A 36 -12.62 8.58 -16.37
C PHE A 36 -12.10 7.28 -16.94
N ASP A 37 -13.05 6.49 -17.42
CA ASP A 37 -12.94 5.48 -18.48
C ASP A 37 -11.51 5.24 -18.99
N GLY A 38 -10.89 4.16 -18.49
CA GLY A 38 -10.02 3.29 -19.28
C GLY A 38 -8.69 3.83 -19.83
N LEU A 39 -8.30 5.09 -19.63
CA LEU A 39 -7.15 5.67 -20.38
C LEU A 39 -6.08 6.40 -19.57
N PHE A 40 -6.18 6.50 -18.24
CA PHE A 40 -5.24 7.30 -17.44
C PHE A 40 -4.69 6.64 -16.16
N GLN A 41 -4.50 5.32 -16.16
CA GLN A 41 -3.86 4.60 -15.05
C GLN A 41 -2.32 4.57 -15.08
N MET A 42 -1.64 5.48 -15.79
CA MET A 42 -0.18 5.36 -16.02
C MET A 42 0.73 6.31 -15.25
N THR A 43 0.23 7.33 -14.52
CA THR A 43 1.12 8.36 -13.94
C THR A 43 1.04 8.60 -12.43
N MET A 44 -0.04 8.23 -11.74
CA MET A 44 -0.25 8.63 -10.33
C MET A 44 -0.22 7.47 -9.31
N GLY A 45 -0.09 6.21 -9.76
CA GLY A 45 -0.32 5.04 -8.90
C GLY A 45 -1.80 4.88 -8.52
N TRP A 46 -2.16 3.78 -7.84
CA TRP A 46 -3.55 3.51 -7.46
C TRP A 46 -4.00 4.40 -6.28
N GLY A 47 -3.12 4.64 -5.32
CA GLY A 47 -3.45 5.33 -4.08
C GLY A 47 -2.30 5.28 -3.09
N HIS A 48 -2.61 5.52 -1.82
CA HIS A 48 -1.65 5.42 -0.72
C HIS A 48 -2.35 5.03 0.59
N VAL A 49 -1.56 4.48 1.52
CA VAL A 49 -1.99 4.24 2.90
C VAL A 49 -1.36 5.31 3.79
N GLU A 50 -2.18 5.96 4.60
CA GLU A 50 -1.76 6.94 5.59
C GLU A 50 -1.72 6.31 6.99
N VAL A 51 -0.67 6.60 7.74
CA VAL A 51 -0.54 6.23 9.15
C VAL A 51 -0.18 7.46 9.99
N PRO A 52 -0.49 7.49 11.30
CA PRO A 52 -0.01 8.53 12.19
C PRO A 52 1.53 8.58 12.20
N GLU A 53 2.13 9.77 12.32
CA GLU A 53 3.60 9.89 12.25
C GLU A 53 4.33 9.13 13.36
N GLU A 54 3.68 8.94 14.52
CA GLU A 54 4.23 8.16 15.62
C GLU A 54 4.49 6.69 15.26
N PHE A 55 3.80 6.15 14.24
CA PHE A 55 3.97 4.79 13.74
C PHE A 55 4.80 4.71 12.46
N ARG A 56 5.42 5.82 12.03
CA ARG A 56 6.21 5.86 10.79
C ARG A 56 7.26 4.76 10.75
N ASP A 57 8.06 4.62 11.81
CA ASP A 57 9.16 3.65 11.84
C ASP A 57 8.65 2.20 11.74
N ALA A 58 7.57 1.89 12.45
CA ALA A 58 6.92 0.57 12.40
C ALA A 58 6.34 0.30 11.00
N ALA A 59 5.70 1.29 10.40
CA ALA A 59 5.13 1.18 9.06
C ALA A 59 6.23 1.04 7.98
N GLU A 60 7.39 1.69 8.14
CA GLU A 60 8.55 1.52 7.26
C GLU A 60 9.14 0.10 7.35
N VAL A 61 9.18 -0.50 8.55
CA VAL A 61 9.58 -1.91 8.72
C VAL A 61 8.62 -2.85 8.01
N LEU A 62 7.31 -2.67 8.23
CA LEU A 62 6.29 -3.47 7.57
C LEU A 62 6.35 -3.31 6.05
N ARG A 63 6.63 -2.10 5.54
CA ARG A 63 6.77 -1.85 4.11
C ARG A 63 7.91 -2.65 3.49
N LYS A 64 9.05 -2.75 4.17
CA LYS A 64 10.18 -3.57 3.71
C LYS A 64 9.81 -5.05 3.65
N ASN A 65 9.18 -5.57 4.71
CA ASN A 65 8.71 -6.96 4.76
C ASN A 65 7.73 -7.26 3.63
N PHE A 66 6.84 -6.31 3.34
CA PHE A 66 5.89 -6.38 2.24
C PHE A 66 6.58 -6.43 0.88
N ASP A 67 7.54 -5.53 0.62
CA ASP A 67 8.28 -5.49 -0.65
C ASP A 67 9.05 -6.79 -0.89
N ASP A 68 9.63 -7.38 0.17
CA ASP A 68 10.30 -8.67 0.09
C ASP A 68 9.32 -9.81 -0.18
N TYR A 69 8.14 -9.81 0.44
CA TYR A 69 7.08 -10.80 0.16
C TYR A 69 6.62 -10.75 -1.30
N VAL A 70 6.38 -9.55 -1.84
CA VAL A 70 5.93 -9.35 -3.22
C VAL A 70 7.00 -9.82 -4.21
N LYS A 71 8.28 -9.48 -3.98
CA LYS A 71 9.40 -9.93 -4.82
C LYS A 71 9.55 -11.44 -4.86
N ASN A 72 9.54 -12.09 -3.69
CA ASN A 72 9.67 -13.54 -3.59
C ASN A 72 8.54 -14.29 -4.32
N ARG A 73 7.32 -13.73 -4.31
CA ARG A 73 6.18 -14.31 -5.03
C ARG A 73 6.28 -14.11 -6.55
N ALA A 74 6.81 -12.97 -7.01
CA ALA A 74 7.05 -12.73 -8.43
C ALA A 74 8.12 -13.67 -9.01
N GLU A 75 9.11 -14.07 -8.20
CA GLU A 75 10.18 -14.99 -8.60
C GLU A 75 9.79 -16.47 -8.52
N SER A 76 8.73 -16.82 -7.78
CA SER A 76 8.24 -18.19 -7.63
C SER A 76 7.22 -18.64 -8.70
N GLY A 77 6.96 -17.81 -9.71
CA GLY A 77 6.12 -18.16 -10.85
C GLY A 77 6.87 -18.97 -11.91
N VAL A 78 7.02 -20.28 -11.68
CA VAL A 78 7.29 -21.30 -12.71
C VAL A 78 5.96 -21.83 -13.26
#